data_AF-A0A9W7WTG6-F1
#
_entry.id   AF-A0A9W7WTG6-F1
#
_cell.length_a   1.000
_cell.length_b   1.000
_cell.length_c   1.000
_cell.angle_alpha   90.00
_cell.angle_beta   90.00
_cell.angle_gamma   90.00
#
_symmetry.space_group_name_H-M   'P 1'
#
loop_
_entity.id
_entity.type
_entity.pdbx_description
1 polymer ?
#
loop_
_entity_poly.entity_id
_entity_poly.type
_entity_poly.pdbx_seq_one_letter_code
_entity_poly.pdbx_strand_id
1 'polypeptide(L)' 'MWTSLRKLLLLHVILVGFLLANGTEPECESGQFQCSNGRCIPTPWRCDDDDDCSDNSDEENCHRDAHPEESE' A
#
# COMPACT_ATOMS: atom_id res chain seq x y z
N MET A 1 -33.15 -7.00 34.12
CA MET A 1 -32.81 -5.91 33.18
C MET A 1 -31.31 -5.55 33.22
N TRP A 2 -30.41 -6.53 33.11
CA TRP A 2 -28.94 -6.30 33.08
C TRP A 2 -28.35 -6.42 31.66
N THR A 3 -29.19 -6.80 30.70
CA THR A 3 -28.85 -7.02 29.30
C THR A 3 -28.72 -5.71 28.52
N SER A 4 -29.32 -4.59 28.94
CA SER A 4 -29.20 -3.32 28.22
C SER A 4 -27.86 -2.63 28.42
N LEU A 5 -27.34 -2.56 29.66
CA LEU A 5 -26.10 -1.81 29.93
C LEU A 5 -24.86 -2.56 29.41
N ARG A 6 -24.84 -3.89 29.51
CA ARG A 6 -23.78 -4.74 28.93
C ARG A 6 -23.83 -4.77 27.41
N LYS A 7 -25.02 -4.83 26.78
CA LYS A 7 -25.15 -4.75 25.32
C LYS A 7 -24.78 -3.37 24.79
N LEU A 8 -25.15 -2.30 25.48
CA LEU A 8 -24.79 -0.93 25.09
C LEU A 8 -23.28 -0.71 25.22
N LEU A 9 -22.65 -1.21 26.30
CA LEU A 9 -21.19 -1.19 26.48
C LEU A 9 -20.48 -2.00 25.39
N LEU A 10 -20.97 -3.20 25.07
CA LEU A 10 -20.41 -4.04 24.01
C LEU A 10 -20.58 -3.40 22.62
N LEU A 11 -21.74 -2.80 22.32
CA LEU A 11 -21.99 -2.10 21.06
C LEU A 11 -21.11 -0.85 20.92
N HIS A 12 -20.88 -0.13 22.02
CA HIS A 12 -19.93 0.99 22.08
C HIS A 12 -18.49 0.52 21.84
N VAL A 13 -18.05 -0.58 22.47
CA VAL A 13 -16.71 -1.13 22.29
C VAL A 13 -16.52 -1.71 20.87
N ILE A 14 -17.55 -2.30 20.27
CA ILE A 14 -17.52 -2.77 18.89
C ILE A 14 -17.47 -1.58 17.91
N LEU A 15 -18.28 -0.53 18.10
CA LEU A 15 -18.27 0.65 17.24
C LEU A 15 -16.97 1.45 17.38
N VAL A 16 -16.47 1.65 18.60
CA VAL A 16 -15.19 2.31 18.86
C VAL A 16 -14.03 1.44 18.36
N GLY A 17 -14.09 0.11 18.56
CA GLY A 17 -13.09 -0.83 18.05
C GLY A 17 -13.07 -0.91 16.52
N PHE A 18 -14.23 -0.82 15.86
CA PHE A 18 -14.34 -0.77 14.40
C PHE A 18 -13.76 0.56 13.90
N LEU A 19 -14.13 1.71 14.49
CA LEU A 19 -13.58 3.03 14.13
C LEU A 19 -12.05 3.13 14.35
N LEU A 20 -11.51 2.44 15.35
CA LEU A 20 -10.05 2.38 15.63
C LEU A 20 -9.29 1.40 14.73
N ALA A 21 -9.97 0.47 14.05
CA ALA A 21 -9.37 -0.51 13.14
C ALA A 21 -9.47 -0.12 11.65
N ASN A 22 -9.98 1.08 11.32
CA ASN A 22 -10.17 1.57 9.95
C ASN A 22 -8.94 2.31 9.38
N GLY A 23 -7.74 1.81 9.65
CA GLY A 23 -6.49 2.27 9.04
C GLY A 23 -5.40 1.35 9.53
N THR A 24 -4.70 0.62 8.68
CA THR A 24 -4.02 1.07 7.47
C THR A 24 -4.18 0.00 6.39
N GLU A 25 -4.69 0.35 5.22
CA GLU A 25 -4.28 -0.39 4.02
C GLU A 25 -2.75 -0.39 4.05
N PRO A 26 -2.05 -1.53 3.96
CA PRO A 26 -0.62 -1.50 3.70
C PRO A 26 -0.46 -1.07 2.24
N GLU A 27 -0.78 0.19 1.95
CA GLU A 27 -0.13 0.92 0.89
C GLU A 27 1.36 0.75 1.19
N CYS A 28 2.14 0.40 0.16
CA CYS A 28 3.56 0.11 0.32
C CYS A 28 4.26 1.18 1.20
N GLU A 29 5.35 0.81 1.89
CA GLU A 29 6.05 1.74 2.77
C GLU A 29 6.46 3.01 2.00
N SER A 30 6.60 4.14 2.71
CA SER A 30 7.09 5.36 2.08
C SER A 30 8.41 5.11 1.34
N GLY A 31 8.45 5.42 0.03
CA GLY A 31 9.60 5.12 -0.83
C GLY A 31 9.52 3.77 -1.55
N GLN A 32 8.36 3.12 -1.55
CA GLN A 32 8.07 1.95 -2.37
C GLN A 32 7.02 2.27 -3.44
N PHE A 33 7.10 1.57 -4.56
CA PHE A 33 6.11 1.52 -5.61
C PHE A 33 5.29 0.24 -5.50
N GLN A 34 3.97 0.34 -5.67
CA GLN A 34 3.07 -0.81 -5.68
C GLN A 34 2.83 -1.29 -7.11
N CYS A 35 3.27 -2.51 -7.40
CA CYS A 35 3.06 -3.21 -8.65
C CYS A 35 1.56 -3.53 -8.87
N SER A 36 1.17 -3.79 -10.12
CA SER A 36 -0.20 -4.20 -10.47
C SER A 36 -0.63 -5.51 -9.81
N ASN A 37 0.31 -6.42 -9.55
CA ASN A 37 0.09 -7.67 -8.81
C ASN A 37 0.03 -7.49 -7.28
N GLY A 38 0.19 -6.26 -6.77
CA GLY A 38 0.16 -5.92 -5.35
C GLY A 38 1.49 -6.10 -4.60
N ARG A 39 2.58 -6.48 -5.29
CA ARG A 39 3.95 -6.47 -4.73
C ARG A 39 4.42 -5.02 -4.50
N CYS A 40 5.32 -4.84 -3.54
CA CYS A 40 6.01 -3.58 -3.31
C CYS A 40 7.48 -3.72 -3.70
N ILE A 41 7.99 -2.76 -4.47
CA ILE A 41 9.41 -2.63 -4.83
C ILE A 41 9.92 -1.24 -4.40
N PRO A 42 11.23 -1.04 -4.21
CA PRO A 42 11.82 0.29 -4.03
C PRO A 42 11.47 1.24 -5.19
N THR A 43 11.12 2.50 -4.91
CA THR A 43 10.87 3.51 -5.97
C THR A 43 11.99 3.67 -7.00
N PRO A 44 13.30 3.50 -6.67
CA PRO A 44 14.37 3.54 -7.66
C PRO A 44 14.32 2.42 -8.71
N TRP A 45 13.66 1.30 -8.42
CA TRP A 45 13.50 0.15 -9.33
C TRP A 45 12.29 0.32 -10.25
N ARG A 46 11.93 1.56 -10.54
CA ARG A 46 10.81 1.85 -11.44
C ARG A 46 11.40 2.55 -12.65
N CYS A 47 11.20 1.97 -13.82
CA CYS A 47 11.77 2.44 -15.07
C CYS A 47 13.30 2.30 -15.12
N ASP A 48 13.85 1.19 -14.59
CA ASP A 48 15.28 0.87 -14.60
C ASP A 48 15.64 -0.26 -15.58
N ASP A 49 14.74 -0.57 -16.52
CA ASP A 49 14.88 -1.58 -17.57
C ASP A 49 14.85 -3.05 -17.08
N ASP A 50 14.64 -3.30 -15.79
CA ASP A 50 14.49 -4.63 -15.18
C ASP A 50 13.03 -4.90 -14.73
N ASP A 51 12.59 -6.17 -14.77
CA ASP A 51 11.26 -6.58 -14.25
C ASP A 51 11.37 -7.00 -12.79
N ASP A 52 11.26 -6.02 -11.88
CA ASP A 52 11.26 -6.23 -10.44
C ASP A 52 9.88 -6.59 -9.88
N CYS A 53 8.83 -6.13 -10.56
CA CYS A 53 7.46 -6.44 -10.19
C CYS A 53 7.06 -7.90 -10.53
N SER A 54 7.79 -8.62 -11.39
CA SER A 54 7.44 -9.94 -11.96
C SER A 54 6.16 -9.96 -12.83
N ASP A 55 5.60 -8.77 -13.06
CA ASP A 55 4.47 -8.51 -13.95
C ASP A 55 4.74 -7.32 -14.88
N ASN A 56 5.98 -6.79 -14.88
CA ASN A 56 6.47 -5.69 -15.69
C ASN A 56 5.73 -4.35 -15.48
N SER A 57 4.97 -4.19 -14.39
CA SER A 57 4.17 -2.97 -14.14
C SER A 57 4.99 -1.77 -13.64
N ASP A 58 6.19 -2.00 -13.14
CA ASP A 58 7.25 -1.03 -12.87
C ASP A 58 7.78 -0.34 -14.14
N GLU A 59 7.89 -1.11 -15.22
CA GLU A 59 8.40 -0.63 -16.51
C GLU A 59 7.30 -0.06 -17.44
N GLU A 60 6.07 0.05 -16.93
CA GLU A 60 4.94 0.66 -17.64
C GLU A 60 4.85 2.17 -17.42
N ASN A 61 4.48 2.90 -18.49
CA ASN A 61 4.28 4.36 -18.46
C ASN A 61 5.52 5.15 -17.99
N CYS A 62 6.71 4.68 -18.38
CA CYS A 62 7.96 5.39 -18.17
C CYS A 62 8.09 6.57 -19.14
N HIS A 63 8.12 7.79 -18.59
CA HIS A 63 8.56 8.95 -19.33
C HIS A 63 10.08 8.84 -19.49
N ARG A 64 10.52 8.35 -20.66
CA ARG A 64 11.93 8.11 -21.04
C ARG A 64 12.81 9.37 -21.07
N ASP A 65 12.35 10.48 -20.50
CA ASP A 65 13.07 11.74 -20.38
C ASP A 65 13.80 11.87 -19.03
N ALA A 66 13.82 10.82 -18.19
CA ALA A 66 14.25 10.90 -16.79
C ALA A 66 15.21 9.79 -16.29
N HIS A 67 16.00 9.15 -17.14
CA HIS A 67 17.15 8.34 -16.68
C HIS A 67 18.47 8.98 -17.14
N PRO A 68 19.12 9.81 -16.30
CA PRO A 68 20.42 10.41 -16.62
C PRO A 68 21.63 9.48 -16.37
N GLU A 69 21.44 8.20 -16.04
CA GLU A 69 22.50 7.36 -15.43
C GLU A 69 22.87 6.10 -16.24
N GLU A 70 23.06 6.18 -17.55
CA GLU A 70 23.74 5.12 -18.33
C GLU A 70 24.54 5.72 -19.50
N SER A 71 25.34 6.77 -19.23
CA SER A 71 26.33 7.27 -20.19
C SER A 71 27.68 7.58 -19.51
N GLU A 72 28.36 6.52 -19.08
CA GLU A 72 29.83 6.49 -18.94
C GLU A 72 30.40 5.28 -19.70
#